data_AF-A0A2H9L3W0-F1
#
_entry.id   AF-A0A2H9L3W0-F1
#
_cell.length_a   1.000
_cell.length_b   1.000
_cell.length_c   1.000
_cell.angle_alpha   90.00
_cell.angle_beta   90.00
_cell.angle_gamma   90.00
#
_symmetry.space_group_name_H-M   'P 1'
#
loop_
_entity.id
_entity.type
_entity.pdbx_description
1 polymer ?
#
loop_
_entity_poly.entity_id
_entity_poly.type
_entity_poly.pdbx_seq_one_letter_code
_entity_poly.pdbx_strand_id
1 'polypeptide(L)'
;GLKVYHDFIKKDYTKISILDFLPETFLYELNKSFKPVMLHVKISPVDDYKNISELNYIFEKFPKIRIILAHMGGCQTKMDVVNASRKLKQSGNIFLETSTVSSPDVFEEAIIRFGTEHILYGSDSPYTFTKGKIMAAPGEIQNKFITEKRFPWTKRDDRKWYLNNKPELTFLLYHQLDVMGAVFKNLDIKKKDLEKIFYWNAIKVLNI
;
A
#
# COMPACT_ATOMS: atom_id res chain seq x y z
N GLY A 1 17.23 -2.80 3.32
CA GLY A 1 16.15 -2.53 4.29
C GLY A 1 15.70 -3.81 4.95
N LEU A 2 14.55 -3.78 5.62
CA LEU A 2 13.89 -4.93 6.22
C LEU A 2 12.47 -5.03 5.68
N LYS A 3 11.94 -6.24 5.45
CA LYS A 3 10.51 -6.46 5.26
C LYS A 3 10.00 -7.28 6.44
N VAL A 4 8.94 -6.82 7.08
CA VAL A 4 8.38 -7.44 8.28
C VAL A 4 7.00 -8.01 8.01
N TYR A 5 6.66 -9.10 8.71
CA TYR A 5 5.39 -9.81 8.54
C TYR A 5 4.79 -10.13 9.90
N HIS A 6 3.53 -9.75 10.07
CA HIS A 6 2.72 -10.10 11.24
C HIS A 6 2.45 -11.60 11.38
N ASP A 7 2.58 -12.38 10.32
CA ASP A 7 2.27 -13.82 10.24
C ASP A 7 3.13 -14.65 11.20
N PHE A 8 4.28 -14.13 11.60
CA PHE A 8 5.19 -14.79 12.56
C PHE A 8 4.84 -14.48 14.02
N ILE A 9 3.86 -13.62 14.29
CA ILE A 9 3.47 -13.24 15.65
C ILE A 9 2.46 -14.22 16.21
N LYS A 10 2.83 -14.89 17.31
CA LYS A 10 1.98 -15.81 18.06
C LYS A 10 0.99 -15.05 18.95
N LYS A 11 0.13 -14.24 18.34
CA LYS A 11 -1.00 -13.57 18.99
C LYS A 11 -2.25 -13.75 18.15
N ASP A 12 -3.41 -13.55 18.76
CA ASP A 12 -4.65 -13.35 18.02
C ASP A 12 -4.44 -12.23 16.99
N TYR A 13 -4.77 -12.50 15.73
CA TYR A 13 -4.63 -11.58 14.62
C TYR A 13 -5.20 -10.19 14.93
N THR A 14 -6.34 -10.16 15.62
CA THR A 14 -7.02 -8.91 16.01
C THR A 14 -6.23 -8.11 17.06
N LYS A 15 -5.30 -8.73 17.79
CA LYS A 15 -4.52 -8.13 18.87
C LYS A 15 -3.10 -7.72 18.45
N ILE A 16 -2.58 -8.24 17.34
CA ILE A 16 -1.25 -7.88 16.81
C ILE A 16 -1.17 -6.36 16.58
N SER A 17 -0.06 -5.75 17.02
CA SER A 17 0.31 -4.35 16.76
C SER A 17 1.55 -4.24 15.87
N ILE A 18 1.83 -3.06 15.32
CA ILE A 18 3.03 -2.81 14.49
C ILE A 18 4.30 -3.14 15.30
N LEU A 19 4.34 -2.72 16.57
CA LEU A 19 5.50 -2.92 17.44
C LEU A 19 5.72 -4.40 17.82
N ASP A 20 4.74 -5.29 17.60
CA ASP A 20 4.92 -6.73 17.83
C ASP A 20 5.83 -7.38 16.78
N PHE A 21 5.75 -6.94 15.52
CA PHE A 21 6.54 -7.48 14.40
C PHE A 21 7.58 -6.49 13.86
N LEU A 22 7.60 -5.27 14.38
CA LEU A 22 8.62 -4.26 14.18
C LEU A 22 9.02 -3.67 15.55
N PRO A 23 9.71 -4.45 16.40
CA PRO A 23 10.08 -4.01 17.74
C PRO A 23 11.07 -2.84 17.69
N GLU A 24 11.15 -2.09 18.79
CA GLU A 24 12.04 -0.91 18.89
C GLU A 24 13.51 -1.22 18.63
N THR A 25 13.97 -2.43 18.96
CA THR A 25 15.34 -2.87 18.67
C THR A 25 15.62 -2.87 17.16
N PHE A 26 14.65 -3.26 16.33
CA PHE A 26 14.78 -3.20 14.88
C PHE A 26 14.72 -1.75 14.40
N LEU A 27 13.79 -0.96 14.92
CA LEU A 27 13.64 0.45 14.58
C LEU A 27 14.91 1.26 14.90
N TYR A 28 15.55 0.99 16.04
CA TYR A 28 16.80 1.60 16.45
C TYR A 28 17.91 1.33 15.41
N GLU A 29 18.11 0.08 15.01
CA GLU A 29 19.13 -0.29 14.02
C GLU A 29 18.83 0.28 12.63
N LEU A 30 17.57 0.25 12.21
CA LEU A 30 17.15 0.82 10.92
C LEU A 30 17.33 2.34 10.90
N ASN A 31 16.97 3.04 11.97
CA ASN A 31 17.14 4.49 12.13
C ASN A 31 18.63 4.88 12.17
N LYS A 32 19.47 4.09 12.86
CA LYS A 32 20.92 4.30 12.92
C LYS A 32 21.60 4.09 11.56
N SER A 33 21.16 3.09 10.80
CA SER A 33 21.74 2.71 9.51
C SER A 33 21.08 3.37 8.30
N PHE A 34 20.09 4.24 8.50
CA PHE A 34 19.29 4.89 7.44
C PHE A 34 18.66 3.89 6.45
N LYS A 35 18.39 2.67 6.90
CA LYS A 35 17.79 1.61 6.07
C LYS A 35 16.27 1.66 6.17
N PRO A 36 15.55 1.47 5.05
CA PRO A 36 14.09 1.48 5.07
C PRO A 36 13.51 0.17 5.61
N VAL A 37 12.28 0.24 6.10
CA VAL A 37 11.43 -0.92 6.38
C VAL A 37 10.21 -0.91 5.48
N MET A 38 9.93 -2.04 4.83
CA MET A 38 8.66 -2.29 4.16
C MET A 38 7.69 -2.92 5.16
N LEU A 39 6.63 -2.18 5.47
CA LEU A 39 5.63 -2.51 6.46
C LEU A 39 4.35 -2.97 5.75
N HIS A 40 4.00 -4.24 5.93
CA HIS A 40 2.66 -4.72 5.61
C HIS A 40 1.75 -4.35 6.79
N VAL A 41 0.94 -3.31 6.59
CA VAL A 41 -0.05 -2.90 7.59
C VAL A 41 -1.14 -3.97 7.64
N LYS A 42 -1.73 -4.19 8.81
CA LYS A 42 -2.80 -5.17 9.05
C LYS A 42 -3.99 -4.96 8.08
N ILE A 43 -4.88 -5.94 7.97
CA ILE A 43 -6.09 -5.91 7.10
C ILE A 43 -6.97 -4.64 7.24
N SER A 44 -6.94 -3.94 8.38
CA SER A 44 -7.57 -2.60 8.47
C SER A 44 -6.65 -1.56 7.83
N PRO A 45 -7.17 -0.62 7.03
CA PRO A 45 -6.36 0.41 6.42
C PRO A 45 -5.51 1.16 7.47
N VAL A 46 -4.45 1.80 7.00
CA VAL A 46 -3.58 2.64 7.85
C VAL A 46 -4.34 3.61 8.75
N ASP A 47 -5.58 4.00 8.40
CA ASP A 47 -6.41 4.93 9.17
C ASP A 47 -7.02 4.39 10.48
N ASP A 48 -6.80 3.10 10.79
CA ASP A 48 -7.05 2.53 12.11
C ASP A 48 -6.25 3.31 13.17
N TYR A 49 -6.95 3.75 14.21
CA TYR A 49 -6.38 4.61 15.25
C TYR A 49 -5.09 4.03 15.87
N LYS A 50 -5.01 2.70 16.04
CA LYS A 50 -3.84 2.04 16.61
C LYS A 50 -2.65 2.12 15.66
N ASN A 51 -2.86 1.84 14.36
CA ASN A 51 -1.82 1.91 13.35
C ASN A 51 -1.26 3.34 13.23
N ILE A 52 -2.14 4.34 13.16
CA ILE A 52 -1.75 5.76 13.15
C ILE A 52 -0.93 6.13 14.39
N SER A 53 -1.41 5.75 15.58
CA SER A 53 -0.75 6.10 16.84
C SER A 53 0.66 5.51 16.91
N GLU A 54 0.82 4.23 16.57
CA GLU A 54 2.13 3.57 16.56
C GLU A 54 3.05 4.15 15.48
N LEU A 55 2.54 4.45 14.27
CA LEU A 55 3.35 5.10 13.23
C LEU A 55 3.81 6.49 13.67
N ASN A 56 2.93 7.31 14.26
CA ASN A 56 3.29 8.62 14.78
C ASN A 56 4.33 8.54 15.90
N TYR A 57 4.18 7.57 16.81
CA TYR A 57 5.18 7.26 17.83
C TYR A 57 6.54 6.90 17.21
N ILE A 58 6.55 6.04 16.19
CA ILE A 58 7.76 5.62 15.50
C ILE A 58 8.45 6.82 14.84
N PHE A 59 7.71 7.67 14.13
CA PHE A 59 8.29 8.85 13.48
C PHE A 59 8.84 9.88 14.48
N GLU A 60 8.23 9.99 15.66
CA GLU A 60 8.70 10.89 16.71
C GLU A 60 9.98 10.37 17.38
N LYS A 61 10.04 9.07 17.69
CA LYS A 61 11.18 8.46 18.36
C LYS A 61 12.35 8.13 17.43
N PHE A 62 12.08 7.83 16.17
CA PHE A 62 13.05 7.40 15.17
C PHE A 62 13.01 8.31 13.93
N PRO A 63 13.47 9.57 14.03
CA PRO A 63 13.26 10.59 13.00
C PRO A 63 13.98 10.34 11.66
N LYS A 64 14.91 9.39 11.61
CA LYS A 64 15.65 8.99 10.39
C LYS A 64 15.07 7.71 9.76
N ILE A 65 14.08 7.08 10.39
CA ILE A 65 13.46 5.87 9.87
C ILE A 65 12.74 6.18 8.56
N ARG A 66 12.86 5.30 7.57
CA ARG A 66 12.08 5.35 6.32
C ARG A 66 11.12 4.18 6.30
N ILE A 67 9.82 4.46 6.20
CA ILE A 67 8.78 3.44 6.20
C ILE A 67 8.10 3.41 4.84
N ILE A 68 8.16 2.27 4.17
CA ILE A 68 7.41 1.97 2.95
C ILE A 68 6.18 1.18 3.37
N LEU A 69 5.01 1.78 3.24
CA LEU A 69 3.72 1.13 3.47
C LEU A 69 3.34 0.32 2.23
N ALA A 70 3.37 -1.00 2.34
CA ALA A 70 2.99 -1.90 1.25
C ALA A 70 1.51 -1.71 0.88
N HIS A 71 1.18 -1.87 -0.41
CA HIS A 71 -0.20 -1.81 -0.90
C HIS A 71 -0.95 -0.53 -0.49
N MET A 72 -0.28 0.63 -0.60
CA MET A 72 -0.77 1.94 -0.19
C MET A 72 -1.16 2.00 1.29
N GLY A 73 -0.53 1.19 2.14
CA GLY A 73 -0.90 1.05 3.55
C GLY A 73 -2.28 0.40 3.76
N GLY A 74 -2.72 -0.44 2.83
CA GLY A 74 -4.03 -1.07 2.87
C GLY A 74 -5.19 -0.14 2.52
N CYS A 75 -4.93 1.08 2.04
CA CYS A 75 -5.98 1.97 1.56
C CYS A 75 -6.63 1.40 0.30
N GLN A 76 -7.94 1.16 0.35
CA GLN A 76 -8.74 0.67 -0.77
C GLN A 76 -9.74 1.71 -1.29
N THR A 77 -10.06 2.71 -0.47
CA THR A 77 -11.01 3.77 -0.80
C THR A 77 -10.37 5.15 -0.77
N LYS A 78 -11.02 6.10 -1.46
CA LYS A 78 -10.72 7.54 -1.36
C LYS A 78 -10.59 8.00 0.10
N MET A 79 -11.53 7.56 0.95
CA MET A 79 -11.63 8.03 2.33
C MET A 79 -10.50 7.49 3.22
N ASP A 80 -10.02 6.27 2.96
CA ASP A 80 -8.88 5.69 3.67
C ASP A 80 -7.65 6.60 3.51
N VAL A 81 -7.39 7.04 2.28
CA VAL A 81 -6.27 7.94 1.96
C VAL A 81 -6.45 9.31 2.61
N VAL A 82 -7.66 9.87 2.54
CA VAL A 82 -8.00 11.16 3.17
C VAL A 82 -7.77 11.11 4.68
N ASN A 83 -8.21 10.03 5.33
CA ASN A 83 -8.07 9.84 6.76
C ASN A 83 -6.60 9.61 7.14
N ALA A 84 -5.90 8.77 6.40
CA ALA A 84 -4.47 8.52 6.60
C ALA A 84 -3.68 9.83 6.48
N SER A 85 -3.92 10.64 5.45
CA SER A 85 -3.18 11.89 5.24
C SER A 85 -3.41 12.93 6.33
N ARG A 86 -4.58 12.94 6.98
CA ARG A 86 -4.92 13.87 8.06
C ARG A 86 -4.30 13.48 9.39
N LYS A 87 -4.19 12.17 9.64
CA LYS A 87 -3.84 11.61 10.94
C LYS A 87 -2.36 11.24 11.05
N LEU A 88 -1.74 10.83 9.94
CA LEU A 88 -0.30 10.63 9.89
C LEU A 88 0.37 12.00 9.92
N LYS A 89 1.28 12.20 10.87
CA LYS A 89 2.26 13.29 10.75
C LYS A 89 2.95 13.06 9.41
N GLN A 90 2.76 13.98 8.46
CA GLN A 90 3.43 13.95 7.16
C GLN A 90 4.94 14.16 7.41
N SER A 91 5.62 13.08 7.76
CA SER A 91 7.07 13.05 7.85
C SER A 91 7.60 12.87 6.44
N GLY A 92 8.72 13.51 6.11
CA GLY A 92 9.42 13.33 4.83
C GLY A 92 9.89 11.88 4.56
N ASN A 93 9.58 10.94 5.47
CA ASN A 93 10.11 9.59 5.50
C ASN A 93 9.06 8.48 5.39
N ILE A 94 7.79 8.82 5.16
CA ILE A 94 6.73 7.84 4.87
C ILE A 94 6.57 7.69 3.36
N PHE A 95 6.35 6.47 2.89
CA PHE A 95 6.13 6.22 1.47
C PHE A 95 5.02 5.20 1.25
N LEU A 96 4.24 5.37 0.19
CA LEU A 96 3.14 4.50 -0.22
C LEU A 96 3.56 3.68 -1.43
N GLU A 97 3.60 2.36 -1.29
CA GLU A 97 3.96 1.44 -2.36
C GLU A 97 2.69 0.92 -3.07
N THR A 98 2.66 0.93 -4.40
CA THR A 98 1.38 0.82 -5.15
C THR A 98 0.83 -0.60 -5.34
N SER A 99 1.59 -1.65 -5.06
CA SER A 99 1.29 -3.00 -5.50
C SER A 99 -0.09 -3.49 -5.09
N THR A 100 -0.74 -4.24 -5.99
CA THR A 100 -2.07 -4.82 -5.79
C THR A 100 -3.20 -3.80 -5.52
N VAL A 101 -2.94 -2.50 -5.68
CA VAL A 101 -3.97 -1.45 -5.67
C VAL A 101 -4.31 -1.09 -7.10
N SER A 102 -5.60 -0.96 -7.42
CA SER A 102 -6.04 -0.50 -8.75
C SER A 102 -7.32 0.33 -8.66
N SER A 103 -7.40 1.18 -7.65
CA SER A 103 -8.48 2.16 -7.48
C SER A 103 -8.01 3.54 -7.95
N PRO A 104 -8.63 4.12 -8.99
CA PRO A 104 -8.29 5.46 -9.47
C PRO A 104 -8.32 6.50 -8.34
N ASP A 105 -9.40 6.50 -7.54
CA ASP A 105 -9.60 7.45 -6.46
C ASP A 105 -8.51 7.38 -5.38
N VAL A 106 -8.00 6.17 -5.10
CA VAL A 106 -6.90 5.97 -4.14
C VAL A 106 -5.62 6.60 -4.67
N PHE A 107 -5.29 6.37 -5.95
CA PHE A 107 -4.10 6.97 -6.56
C PHE A 107 -4.22 8.49 -6.66
N GLU A 108 -5.39 9.00 -7.09
CA GLU A 108 -5.63 10.43 -7.21
C GLU A 108 -5.46 11.14 -5.86
N GLU A 109 -6.16 10.67 -4.82
CA GLU A 109 -6.04 11.28 -3.50
C GLU A 109 -4.64 11.12 -2.90
N ALA A 110 -3.95 10.01 -3.17
CA ALA A 110 -2.59 9.82 -2.67
C ALA A 110 -1.64 10.83 -3.29
N ILE A 111 -1.73 11.05 -4.60
CA ILE A 111 -0.93 12.05 -5.31
C ILE A 111 -1.25 13.46 -4.81
N ILE A 112 -2.55 13.80 -4.66
CA ILE A 112 -2.98 15.13 -4.22
C ILE A 112 -2.52 15.44 -2.80
N ARG A 113 -2.54 14.45 -1.90
CA ARG A 113 -2.33 14.67 -0.45
C ARG A 113 -0.92 14.41 0.02
N PHE A 114 -0.27 13.38 -0.51
CA PHE A 114 1.08 12.99 -0.14
C PHE A 114 2.12 13.49 -1.14
N GLY A 115 1.74 13.80 -2.37
CA GLY A 115 2.69 14.19 -3.41
C GLY A 115 3.38 12.98 -4.05
N THR A 116 3.82 13.17 -5.30
CA THR A 116 4.48 12.12 -6.09
C THR A 116 5.81 11.65 -5.50
N GLU A 117 6.46 12.44 -4.66
CA GLU A 117 7.71 12.16 -3.95
C GLU A 117 7.56 11.15 -2.80
N HIS A 118 6.31 10.83 -2.44
CA HIS A 118 5.97 9.87 -1.39
C HIS A 118 5.37 8.56 -1.93
N ILE A 119 5.32 8.37 -3.26
CA ILE A 119 4.72 7.18 -3.89
C ILE A 119 5.80 6.35 -4.58
N LEU A 120 5.82 5.04 -4.36
CA LEU A 120 6.72 4.11 -5.05
C LEU A 120 5.90 3.12 -5.86
N TYR A 121 6.27 2.93 -7.12
CA TYR A 121 5.74 1.81 -7.88
C TYR A 121 6.26 0.49 -7.29
N GLY A 122 5.35 -0.44 -7.08
CA GLY A 122 5.68 -1.84 -6.98
C GLY A 122 4.57 -2.70 -7.56
N SER A 123 4.97 -3.88 -8.03
CA SER A 123 4.10 -4.78 -8.76
C SER A 123 3.62 -5.96 -7.93
N ASP A 124 4.31 -6.32 -6.85
CA ASP A 124 4.10 -7.59 -6.13
C ASP A 124 4.14 -8.82 -7.05
N SER A 125 5.04 -8.80 -8.04
CA SER A 125 5.33 -9.98 -8.85
C SER A 125 6.04 -11.05 -8.02
N PRO A 126 5.77 -12.36 -8.24
CA PRO A 126 5.00 -12.92 -9.35
C PRO A 126 3.49 -13.05 -9.11
N TYR A 127 2.95 -12.62 -7.96
CA TYR A 127 1.51 -12.75 -7.68
C TYR A 127 0.67 -12.03 -8.73
N THR A 128 1.06 -10.83 -9.14
CA THR A 128 0.36 -10.03 -10.15
C THR A 128 0.48 -10.53 -11.59
N PHE A 129 1.19 -11.64 -11.82
CA PHE A 129 1.07 -12.43 -13.06
C PHE A 129 -0.20 -13.31 -13.07
N THR A 130 -1.03 -13.22 -12.03
CA THR A 130 -2.37 -13.79 -12.05
C THR A 130 -3.32 -12.93 -12.89
N LYS A 131 -4.16 -13.58 -13.69
CA LYS A 131 -5.27 -12.91 -14.38
C LYS A 131 -6.35 -12.51 -13.38
N GLY A 132 -6.69 -11.24 -13.35
CA GLY A 132 -7.67 -10.68 -12.44
C GLY A 132 -8.01 -9.24 -12.76
N LYS A 133 -8.93 -8.70 -11.98
CA LYS A 133 -9.31 -7.28 -11.99
C LYS A 133 -9.70 -6.90 -10.57
N ILE A 134 -9.25 -5.73 -10.14
CA ILE A 134 -9.73 -5.11 -8.91
C ILE A 134 -10.80 -4.11 -9.30
N MET A 135 -11.99 -4.28 -8.74
CA MET A 135 -13.16 -3.50 -9.10
C MET A 135 -13.67 -2.74 -7.88
N ALA A 136 -14.05 -1.48 -8.09
CA ALA A 136 -14.85 -0.77 -7.12
C ALA A 136 -16.13 -1.56 -6.83
N ALA A 137 -16.52 -1.62 -5.57
CA ALA A 137 -17.73 -2.28 -5.12
C ALA A 137 -18.64 -1.23 -4.47
N PRO A 138 -19.52 -0.58 -5.25
CA PRO A 138 -20.39 0.47 -4.72
C PRO A 138 -21.21 -0.04 -3.52
N GLY A 139 -21.16 0.68 -2.41
CA GLY A 139 -21.83 0.30 -1.16
C GLY A 139 -21.06 -0.69 -0.28
N GLU A 140 -19.89 -1.18 -0.71
CA GLU A 140 -19.01 -2.01 0.10
C GLU A 140 -17.82 -1.20 0.63
N ILE A 141 -17.30 -1.62 1.78
CA ILE A 141 -16.17 -0.97 2.45
C ILE A 141 -14.85 -1.21 1.70
N GLN A 142 -14.79 -2.25 0.86
CA GLN A 142 -13.57 -2.72 0.22
C GLN A 142 -13.81 -3.03 -1.25
N ASN A 143 -12.76 -2.94 -2.06
CA ASN A 143 -12.82 -3.32 -3.47
C ASN A 143 -12.97 -4.84 -3.62
N LYS A 144 -13.56 -5.25 -4.75
CA LYS A 144 -13.67 -6.65 -5.15
C LYS A 144 -12.38 -7.10 -5.82
N PHE A 145 -11.80 -8.18 -5.32
CA PHE A 145 -10.61 -8.80 -5.90
C PHE A 145 -11.03 -10.00 -6.73
N ILE A 146 -11.32 -9.75 -8.01
CA ILE A 146 -11.77 -10.78 -8.94
C ILE A 146 -10.55 -11.41 -9.61
N THR A 147 -10.35 -12.70 -9.42
CA THR A 147 -9.21 -13.44 -9.94
C THR A 147 -9.64 -14.76 -10.56
N GLU A 148 -8.95 -15.18 -11.61
CA GLU A 148 -9.18 -16.47 -12.27
C GLU A 148 -8.97 -17.63 -11.29
N LYS A 149 -7.84 -17.57 -10.57
CA LYS A 149 -7.48 -18.51 -9.51
C LYS A 149 -8.12 -18.09 -8.19
N ARG A 150 -8.42 -19.07 -7.33
CA ARG A 150 -8.86 -18.81 -5.95
C ARG A 150 -7.64 -18.79 -5.03
N PHE A 151 -7.52 -17.75 -4.23
CA PHE A 151 -6.52 -17.62 -3.17
C PHE A 151 -7.14 -17.83 -1.79
N PRO A 152 -6.33 -18.12 -0.74
CA PRO A 152 -6.83 -18.25 0.64
C PRO A 152 -7.62 -17.04 1.14
N TRP A 153 -7.27 -15.84 0.68
CA TRP A 153 -7.93 -14.57 1.04
C TRP A 153 -9.06 -14.16 0.09
N THR A 154 -9.38 -14.93 -0.95
CA THR A 154 -10.48 -14.61 -1.87
C THR A 154 -11.82 -14.69 -1.14
N LYS A 155 -12.55 -13.57 -1.07
CA LYS A 155 -13.89 -13.52 -0.48
C LYS A 155 -14.85 -14.48 -1.20
N ARG A 156 -15.73 -15.12 -0.43
CA ARG A 156 -16.71 -16.07 -0.97
C ARG A 156 -17.61 -15.42 -2.03
N ASP A 157 -18.07 -14.20 -1.77
CA ASP A 157 -18.96 -13.47 -2.67
C ASP A 157 -18.25 -13.01 -3.95
N ASP A 158 -17.01 -12.54 -3.85
CA ASP A 158 -16.15 -12.24 -5.01
C ASP A 158 -15.98 -13.48 -5.90
N ARG A 159 -15.73 -14.65 -5.28
CA ARG A 159 -15.60 -15.91 -6.02
C ARG A 159 -16.92 -16.32 -6.67
N LYS A 160 -18.04 -16.18 -5.98
CA LYS A 160 -19.37 -16.49 -6.51
C LYS A 160 -19.71 -15.57 -7.69
N TRP A 161 -19.44 -14.27 -7.56
CA TRP A 161 -19.64 -13.29 -8.61
C TRP A 161 -18.78 -13.61 -9.84
N TYR A 162 -17.50 -13.94 -9.66
CA TYR A 162 -16.62 -14.37 -10.75
C TYR A 162 -17.20 -15.57 -11.53
N LEU A 163 -17.62 -16.61 -10.82
CA LEU A 163 -18.15 -17.84 -11.45
C LEU A 163 -19.43 -17.57 -12.26
N ASN A 164 -20.26 -16.63 -11.81
CA ASN A 164 -21.52 -16.27 -12.47
C ASN A 164 -21.33 -15.34 -13.67
N ASN A 165 -20.36 -14.41 -13.61
CA ASN A 165 -20.22 -13.35 -14.61
C ASN A 165 -19.09 -13.61 -15.62
N LYS A 166 -18.07 -14.41 -15.26
CA LYS A 166 -16.91 -14.74 -16.09
C LYS A 166 -16.37 -13.53 -16.87
N PRO A 167 -16.02 -12.42 -16.19
CA PRO A 167 -15.55 -11.22 -16.86
C PRO A 167 -14.26 -11.48 -17.64
N GLU A 168 -13.98 -10.64 -18.63
CA GLU A 168 -12.66 -10.58 -19.23
C GLU A 168 -11.63 -10.11 -18.20
N LEU A 169 -10.51 -10.83 -18.11
CA LEU A 169 -9.44 -10.58 -17.16
C LEU A 169 -8.12 -10.34 -17.90
N THR A 170 -7.32 -9.43 -17.37
CA THR A 170 -5.91 -9.22 -17.77
C THR A 170 -5.00 -9.55 -16.60
N PHE A 171 -3.67 -9.51 -16.79
CA PHE A 171 -2.75 -9.63 -15.67
C PHE A 171 -2.96 -8.47 -14.69
N LEU A 172 -3.01 -8.75 -13.39
CA LEU A 172 -3.18 -7.71 -12.37
C LEU A 172 -2.12 -6.61 -12.47
N LEU A 173 -0.91 -6.96 -12.92
CA LEU A 173 0.15 -6.00 -13.22
C LEU A 173 -0.29 -4.99 -14.31
N TYR A 174 -0.86 -5.45 -15.42
CA TYR A 174 -1.34 -4.58 -16.49
C TYR A 174 -2.59 -3.80 -16.06
N HIS A 175 -3.49 -4.42 -15.29
CA HIS A 175 -4.66 -3.74 -14.73
C HIS A 175 -4.25 -2.55 -13.85
N GLN A 176 -3.25 -2.74 -12.97
CA GLN A 176 -2.70 -1.66 -12.14
C GLN A 176 -2.10 -0.54 -13.00
N LEU A 177 -1.24 -0.88 -13.97
CA LEU A 177 -0.58 0.12 -14.82
C LEU A 177 -1.57 0.90 -15.68
N ASP A 178 -2.61 0.26 -16.20
CA ASP A 178 -3.66 0.91 -16.97
C ASP A 178 -4.42 1.95 -16.12
N VAL A 179 -4.83 1.55 -14.91
CA VAL A 179 -5.48 2.45 -13.95
C VAL A 179 -4.57 3.61 -13.56
N MET A 180 -3.30 3.35 -13.23
CA MET A 180 -2.32 4.40 -12.92
C MET A 180 -2.15 5.35 -14.11
N GLY A 181 -2.04 4.81 -15.34
CA GLY A 181 -1.91 5.60 -16.56
C GLY A 181 -3.10 6.52 -16.81
N ALA A 182 -4.33 6.06 -16.56
CA ALA A 182 -5.52 6.90 -16.64
C ALA A 182 -5.49 8.04 -15.61
N VAL A 183 -5.12 7.75 -14.35
CA VAL A 183 -4.99 8.76 -13.29
C VAL A 183 -3.91 9.79 -13.62
N PHE A 184 -2.74 9.35 -14.11
CA PHE A 184 -1.65 10.25 -14.48
C PHE A 184 -2.02 11.20 -15.62
N LYS A 185 -2.81 10.73 -16.59
CA LYS A 185 -3.37 11.58 -17.65
C LYS A 185 -4.37 12.58 -17.08
N ASN A 186 -5.28 12.13 -16.20
CA ASN A 186 -6.30 12.98 -15.59
C ASN A 186 -5.68 14.12 -14.76
N LEU A 187 -4.62 13.82 -14.02
CA LEU A 187 -3.90 14.79 -13.18
C LEU A 187 -2.78 15.55 -13.92
N ASP A 188 -2.63 15.37 -15.23
CA ASP A 188 -1.58 15.99 -16.06
C ASP A 188 -0.16 15.82 -15.45
N ILE A 189 0.12 14.61 -14.94
CA ILE A 189 1.39 14.28 -14.29
C ILE A 189 2.54 14.37 -15.30
N LYS A 190 3.54 15.18 -14.97
CA LYS A 190 4.69 15.40 -15.84
C LYS A 190 5.69 14.26 -15.75
N LYS A 191 6.49 14.08 -16.81
CA LYS A 191 7.52 13.03 -16.90
C LYS A 191 8.43 12.97 -15.66
N LYS A 192 8.89 14.12 -15.17
CA LYS A 192 9.74 14.21 -13.97
C LYS A 192 9.09 13.59 -12.72
N ASP A 193 7.77 13.65 -12.61
CA ASP A 193 7.01 13.16 -11.46
C ASP A 193 6.68 11.66 -11.64
N LEU A 194 6.47 11.20 -12.88
CA LEU A 194 6.45 9.77 -13.18
C LEU A 194 7.78 9.10 -12.84
N GLU A 195 8.90 9.73 -13.18
CA GLU A 195 10.24 9.21 -12.84
C GLU A 195 10.45 9.11 -11.32
N LYS A 196 9.83 10.00 -10.53
CA LYS A 196 9.83 9.84 -9.06
C LYS A 196 9.15 8.54 -8.65
N ILE A 197 7.92 8.33 -9.12
CA ILE A 197 7.09 7.18 -8.76
C ILE A 197 7.76 5.85 -9.17
N PHE A 198 8.28 5.77 -10.40
CA PHE A 198 8.83 4.53 -10.95
C PHE A 198 10.32 4.30 -10.67
N TYR A 199 11.06 5.30 -10.20
CA TYR A 199 12.51 5.18 -10.06
C TYR A 199 13.10 6.01 -8.90
N TRP A 200 13.06 7.35 -8.97
CA TRP A 200 13.86 8.20 -8.07
C TRP A 200 13.49 8.07 -6.60
N ASN A 201 12.21 7.82 -6.27
CA ASN A 201 11.82 7.59 -4.90
C ASN A 201 12.42 6.28 -4.35
N ALA A 202 12.49 5.23 -5.17
CA ALA A 202 13.14 3.97 -4.77
C ALA A 202 14.64 4.18 -4.53
N ILE A 203 15.34 4.86 -5.43
CA ILE A 203 16.75 5.26 -5.28
C ILE A 203 16.96 6.02 -3.98
N LYS A 204 16.15 7.07 -3.74
CA LYS A 204 16.21 7.88 -2.52
C LYS A 204 15.98 7.05 -1.26
N VAL A 205 14.95 6.20 -1.25
CA VAL A 205 14.54 5.43 -0.06
C VAL A 205 15.53 4.33 0.26
N LEU A 206 16.00 3.61 -0.76
CA LEU A 206 16.93 2.50 -0.62
C LEU A 206 18.39 2.94 -0.44
N ASN A 207 18.69 4.20 -0.75
CA ASN A 207 20.03 4.79 -0.65
C ASN A 207 21.07 4.04 -1.50
N ILE A 208 20.72 3.84 -2.79
CA ILE A 208 21.54 3.16 -3.80
C ILE A 208 21.79 4.07 -5.00
#